data_AF-A0A7J4N699-F1
#
_entry.id   AF-A0A7J4N699-F1
#
_cell.length_a   1.000
_cell.length_b   1.000
_cell.length_c   1.000
_cell.angle_alpha   90.00
_cell.angle_beta   90.00
_cell.angle_gamma   90.00
#
_symmetry.space_group_name_H-M   'P 1'
#
loop_
_entity.id
_entity.type
_entity.pdbx_description
1 polymer ?
#
loop_
_entity_poly.entity_id
_entity_poly.type
_entity_poly.pdbx_seq_one_letter_code
_entity_poly.pdbx_strand_id
1 'polypeptide(L)'
;MILDGTTLFFLIFGALTVGCAAMVIISKDIVHSVVWLAATFVGVGILYIFLNSEYLFLIQLLVYVGAINVLILFGIMLTKHRMVGGDACEEYEQDIIKRRRSK
;
A
#
# COMPACT_ATOMS: atom_id res chain seq x y z
N MET A 1 -14.66 -24.78 -26.20
CA MET A 1 -15.25 -24.94 -24.85
C MET A 1 -14.31 -24.43 -23.75
N ILE A 2 -13.32 -23.58 -24.05
CA ILE A 2 -12.35 -23.12 -23.06
C ILE A 2 -12.07 -21.65 -23.39
N LEU A 3 -12.29 -20.79 -22.40
CA LEU A 3 -12.17 -19.32 -22.41
C LEU A 3 -13.37 -18.55 -22.99
N ASP A 4 -14.42 -18.41 -22.18
CA ASP A 4 -15.40 -17.35 -22.37
C ASP A 4 -14.72 -15.99 -22.21
N GLY A 5 -15.16 -14.96 -22.97
CA GLY A 5 -14.55 -13.63 -22.93
C GLY A 5 -14.46 -13.05 -21.51
N THR A 6 -15.43 -13.38 -20.65
CA THR A 6 -15.46 -13.03 -19.22
C THR A 6 -14.30 -13.64 -18.43
N THR A 7 -13.91 -14.89 -18.71
CA THR A 7 -12.78 -15.56 -18.05
C THR A 7 -11.45 -14.89 -18.39
N LEU A 8 -11.29 -14.44 -19.64
CA LEU A 8 -10.08 -13.73 -20.05
C LEU A 8 -9.95 -12.39 -19.32
N PHE A 9 -11.03 -11.60 -19.24
CA PHE A 9 -11.04 -10.35 -18.48
C PHE A 9 -10.74 -10.56 -16.99
N PHE A 10 -11.36 -11.58 -16.38
CA PHE A 10 -11.09 -11.93 -14.98
C PHE A 10 -9.61 -12.23 -14.74
N LEU A 11 -8.97 -13.01 -15.63
CA LEU A 11 -7.57 -13.41 -15.49
C LEU A 11 -6.64 -12.21 -15.68
N ILE A 12 -6.93 -11.31 -16.63
CA ILE A 12 -6.15 -10.09 -16.85
C ILE A 12 -6.25 -9.14 -15.66
N PHE A 13 -7.46 -8.82 -15.18
CA PHE A 13 -7.65 -7.95 -14.02
C PHE A 13 -7.13 -8.59 -12.73
N GLY A 14 -7.22 -9.91 -12.60
CA GLY A 14 -6.65 -10.67 -11.50
C GLY A 14 -5.13 -10.57 -11.48
N ALA A 15 -4.47 -10.81 -12.61
CA ALA A 15 -3.03 -10.65 -12.75
C ALA A 15 -2.57 -9.20 -12.48
N LEU A 16 -3.32 -8.21 -12.97
CA LEU A 16 -3.06 -6.80 -12.69
C LEU A 16 -3.15 -6.48 -11.19
N THR A 17 -4.18 -7.01 -10.52
CA THR A 17 -4.37 -6.84 -9.07
C THR A 17 -3.22 -7.46 -8.28
N VAL A 18 -2.74 -8.65 -8.67
CA VAL A 18 -1.56 -9.27 -8.07
C VAL A 18 -0.29 -8.45 -8.33
N GLY A 19 -0.15 -7.87 -9.53
CA GLY A 19 0.95 -6.96 -9.86
C GLY A 19 0.98 -5.73 -8.95
N CYS A 20 -0.18 -5.11 -8.72
CA CYS A 20 -0.31 -4.01 -7.75
C CYS A 20 0.07 -4.47 -6.34
N ALA A 21 -0.38 -5.65 -5.91
CA ALA A 21 -0.05 -6.21 -4.59
C ALA A 21 1.46 -6.45 -4.42
N ALA A 22 2.15 -6.91 -5.45
CA ALA A 22 3.60 -7.03 -5.44
C ALA A 22 4.28 -5.65 -5.31
N MET A 23 3.73 -4.62 -5.94
CA MET A 23 4.27 -3.25 -5.85
C MET A 23 4.10 -2.63 -4.46
N VAL A 24 3.08 -3.06 -3.70
CA VAL A 24 2.89 -2.68 -2.28
C VAL A 24 4.09 -3.11 -1.45
N ILE A 25 4.59 -4.34 -1.61
CA ILE A 25 5.68 -4.88 -0.78
C ILE A 25 7.08 -4.42 -1.22
N ILE A 26 7.23 -4.01 -2.49
CA ILE A 26 8.51 -3.55 -3.05
C ILE A 26 8.78 -2.08 -2.70
N SER A 27 7.74 -1.30 -2.40
CA SER A 27 7.85 0.12 -2.11
C SER A 27 8.62 0.39 -0.81
N LYS A 28 9.65 1.25 -0.87
CA LYS A 28 10.48 1.63 0.30
C LYS A 28 9.77 2.55 1.29
N ASP A 29 8.85 3.37 0.81
CA ASP A 29 8.08 4.30 1.63
C ASP A 29 6.72 3.71 2.00
N ILE A 30 6.41 3.73 3.29
CA ILE A 30 5.16 3.17 3.82
C ILE A 30 3.94 3.91 3.24
N VAL A 31 4.02 5.23 3.07
CA VAL A 31 2.94 6.03 2.47
C VAL A 31 2.66 5.57 1.03
N HIS A 32 3.73 5.36 0.25
CA HIS A 32 3.60 4.90 -1.13
C HIS A 32 2.99 3.49 -1.19
N SER A 33 3.43 2.61 -0.29
CA SER A 33 2.92 1.24 -0.15
C SER A 33 1.40 1.22 0.09
N VAL A 34 0.88 2.11 0.93
CA VAL A 34 -0.58 2.18 1.21
C VAL A 34 -1.37 2.72 0.03
N VAL A 35 -0.82 3.64 -0.77
CA VAL A 35 -1.46 4.09 -2.01
C VAL A 35 -1.57 2.93 -3.00
N TRP A 36 -0.52 2.12 -3.14
CA TRP A 36 -0.56 0.89 -3.93
C TRP A 36 -1.56 -0.12 -3.35
N LEU A 37 -1.69 -0.21 -2.03
CA LEU A 37 -2.66 -1.09 -1.37
C LEU A 37 -4.11 -0.67 -1.71
N ALA A 38 -4.39 0.62 -1.74
CA ALA A 38 -5.67 1.16 -2.22
C ALA A 38 -5.96 0.79 -3.67
N ALA A 39 -4.98 0.94 -4.56
CA ALA A 39 -5.12 0.48 -5.95
C ALA A 39 -5.42 -1.03 -6.03
N THR A 40 -4.82 -1.82 -5.14
CA THR A 40 -5.04 -3.28 -5.06
C THR A 40 -6.49 -3.60 -4.67
N PHE A 41 -7.05 -2.94 -3.66
CA PHE A 41 -8.43 -3.13 -3.23
C PHE A 41 -9.45 -2.65 -4.26
N VAL A 42 -9.15 -1.57 -5.00
CA VAL A 42 -9.96 -1.14 -6.14
C VAL A 42 -9.93 -2.21 -7.25
N GLY A 43 -8.77 -2.80 -7.54
CA GLY A 43 -8.64 -3.93 -8.47
C GLY A 43 -9.51 -5.13 -8.06
N VAL A 44 -9.51 -5.50 -6.78
CA VAL A 44 -10.41 -6.54 -6.24
C VAL A 44 -11.89 -6.14 -6.39
N GLY A 45 -12.23 -4.86 -6.16
CA GLY A 45 -13.59 -4.37 -6.38
C GLY A 45 -14.05 -4.54 -7.83
N ILE A 46 -13.19 -4.22 -8.80
CA ILE A 46 -13.48 -4.43 -10.21
C ILE A 46 -13.74 -5.92 -10.51
N LEU A 47 -12.98 -6.84 -9.90
CA LEU A 47 -13.23 -8.28 -10.03
C LEU A 47 -14.62 -8.67 -9.51
N TYR A 48 -15.10 -8.08 -8.41
CA TYR A 48 -16.46 -8.35 -7.90
C TYR A 48 -17.57 -7.91 -8.86
N ILE A 49 -17.37 -6.83 -9.63
CA ILE A 49 -18.33 -6.44 -10.68
C ILE A 49 -18.38 -7.51 -11.77
N PHE A 50 -17.24 -8.03 -12.21
CA PHE A 50 -17.19 -9.11 -13.21
C PHE A 50 -17.84 -10.41 -12.72
N LEU A 51 -17.79 -10.67 -11.41
CA LEU A 51 -18.46 -11.80 -10.77
C LEU A 51 -19.96 -11.57 -10.51
N ASN A 52 -20.56 -10.49 -11.02
CA ASN A 52 -21.97 -10.10 -10.75
C ASN A 52 -22.27 -9.95 -9.25
N SER A 53 -21.27 -9.56 -8.45
CA SER A 53 -21.39 -9.44 -7.00
C SER A 53 -21.38 -7.98 -6.56
N GLU A 54 -22.46 -7.26 -6.90
CA GLU A 54 -22.62 -5.82 -6.67
C GLU A 54 -22.51 -5.43 -5.19
N TYR A 55 -23.11 -6.22 -4.29
CA TYR A 55 -23.07 -5.95 -2.86
C TYR A 55 -21.65 -6.02 -2.28
N LEU A 56 -20.88 -7.04 -2.67
CA LEU A 56 -19.48 -7.16 -2.23
C LEU A 56 -18.61 -6.05 -2.82
N PHE A 57 -18.86 -5.63 -4.06
CA PHE A 57 -18.18 -4.48 -4.65
C PHE A 57 -18.41 -3.21 -3.81
N LEU A 58 -19.65 -2.93 -3.42
CA LEU A 58 -19.99 -1.75 -2.60
C LEU A 58 -19.30 -1.78 -1.24
N ILE A 59 -19.30 -2.92 -0.55
CA ILE A 59 -18.61 -3.07 0.74
C ILE A 59 -17.09 -2.94 0.55
N GLN A 60 -16.53 -3.51 -0.52
CA GLN A 60 -15.11 -3.42 -0.81
C GLN A 60 -14.66 -1.97 -0.95
N LEU A 61 -15.43 -1.17 -1.68
CA LEU A 61 -15.12 0.24 -1.90
C LEU A 61 -15.34 1.06 -0.62
N LEU A 62 -16.46 0.87 0.08
CA LEU A 62 -16.83 1.68 1.23
C LEU A 62 -15.98 1.37 2.47
N VAL A 63 -15.76 0.09 2.76
CA VAL A 63 -15.07 -0.35 3.98
C VAL A 63 -13.56 -0.47 3.76
N TYR A 64 -13.11 -1.15 2.72
CA TYR A 64 -11.67 -1.41 2.55
C TYR A 64 -10.94 -0.23 1.92
N VAL A 65 -11.43 0.28 0.79
CA VAL A 65 -10.81 1.45 0.13
C VAL A 65 -11.10 2.74 0.91
N GLY A 66 -12.33 2.91 1.39
CA GLY A 66 -12.77 4.10 2.11
C GLY A 66 -12.28 4.16 3.55
N ALA A 67 -12.74 3.24 4.41
CA ALA A 67 -12.48 3.35 5.85
C ALA A 67 -11.10 2.80 6.27
N ILE A 68 -10.82 1.52 5.98
CA ILE A 68 -9.63 0.81 6.48
C ILE A 68 -8.36 1.43 5.90
N ASN A 69 -8.29 1.69 4.59
CA ASN A 69 -7.10 2.26 3.98
C ASN A 69 -6.78 3.67 4.48
N VAL A 70 -7.80 4.51 4.65
CA VAL A 70 -7.61 5.86 5.20
C VAL A 70 -7.17 5.78 6.66
N LEU A 71 -7.72 4.86 7.45
CA LEU A 71 -7.29 4.62 8.83
C LEU A 71 -5.83 4.19 8.91
N ILE A 72 -5.39 3.29 8.01
CA ILE A 72 -3.99 2.86 7.90
C ILE A 72 -3.10 4.05 7.54
N LEU A 73 -3.46 4.81 6.50
CA LEU A 73 -2.74 6.02 6.08
C LEU A 73 -2.57 7.00 7.25
N PHE A 74 -3.66 7.27 7.97
CA PHE A 74 -3.66 8.17 9.12
C PHE A 74 -2.79 7.63 10.26
N GLY A 75 -2.90 6.33 10.58
CA GLY A 75 -2.09 5.68 11.60
C GLY A 75 -0.59 5.72 11.32
N ILE A 76 -0.20 5.53 10.05
CA ILE A 76 1.21 5.61 9.62
C ILE A 76 1.72 7.05 9.69
N MET A 77 0.92 8.03 9.24
CA MET A 77 1.32 9.43 9.33
C MET A 77 1.51 9.87 10.79
N LEU A 78 0.63 9.44 11.70
CA LEU A 78 0.76 9.73 13.13
C LEU A 78 1.96 9.04 13.78
N THR A 79 2.27 7.80 13.37
CA THR A 79 3.40 7.02 13.92
C THR A 79 4.75 7.47 13.36
N LYS A 80 4.83 7.85 12.08
CA LYS A 80 6.09 8.26 11.43
C LYS A 80 6.78 9.39 12.21
N HIS A 81 6.00 10.29 12.79
CA HIS A 81 6.53 11.42 13.56
C HIS A 81 7.04 11.05 14.98
N ARG A 82 6.78 9.83 15.46
CA ARG A 82 7.27 9.34 16.77
C ARG A 82 8.54 8.49 16.68
N MET A 83 8.96 8.09 15.47
CA MET A 83 10.21 7.35 15.26
C MET A 83 11.36 8.22 14.73
N VAL A 84 11.17 9.54 14.64
CA VAL A 84 12.27 10.52 14.45
C VAL A 84 12.86 10.83 15.83
N GLY A 85 13.48 9.83 16.44
CA GLY A 85 14.15 9.93 17.73
C GLY A 85 15.49 9.17 17.79
N GLY A 86 15.79 8.35 16.78
CA GLY A 86 17.07 7.66 16.64
C GLY A 86 18.13 8.49 15.88
N ASP A 87 17.68 9.33 14.95
CA ASP A 87 18.56 10.05 14.02
C ASP A 87 19.38 11.15 14.72
N ALA A 88 18.88 11.67 15.85
CA ALA A 88 19.59 12.66 16.66
C ALA A 88 20.81 12.07 17.38
N CYS A 89 20.76 10.79 17.77
CA CYS A 89 21.88 10.13 18.44
C CYS A 89 22.98 9.76 17.43
N GLU A 90 22.61 9.38 16.19
CA GLU A 90 23.56 9.11 15.11
C GLU A 90 24.20 10.39 14.55
N GLU A 91 23.44 11.48 14.37
CA GLU A 91 24.00 12.77 13.94
C GLU A 91 24.92 13.38 15.00
N TYR A 92 24.62 13.18 16.29
CA TYR A 92 25.50 13.57 17.41
C TYR A 92 26.80 12.76 17.45
N GLU A 93 26.76 11.43 17.28
CA GLU A 93 27.98 10.62 17.24
C GLU A 93 28.85 11.00 16.04
N GLN A 94 28.26 11.27 14.88
CA GLN A 94 28.98 11.77 13.71
C GLN A 94 29.58 13.16 13.95
N ASP A 95 28.88 14.07 14.64
CA ASP A 95 29.45 15.38 15.03
C ASP A 95 30.61 15.22 16.03
N ILE A 96 30.50 14.32 17.01
CA ILE A 96 31.57 14.01 17.97
C ILE A 96 32.79 13.41 17.26
N ILE A 97 32.59 12.46 16.34
CA ILE A 97 33.67 11.85 15.56
C ILE A 97 34.33 12.88 14.64
N LYS A 98 33.56 13.75 13.99
CA LYS A 98 34.07 14.83 13.14
C LYS A 98 34.84 15.86 13.96
N ARG A 99 34.36 16.24 15.15
CA ARG A 99 35.08 17.12 16.09
C ARG A 99 36.34 16.48 16.65
N ARG A 100 36.31 15.19 16.99
CA ARG A 100 37.51 14.45 17.42
C ARG A 100 38.55 14.38 16.32
N ARG A 101 38.14 14.21 15.06
CA ARG A 101 39.04 14.16 13.91
C ARG A 101 39.60 15.53 13.50
N SER A 102 39.03 16.61 14.02
CA SER A 102 39.47 17.99 13.75
C SER A 102 40.50 18.52 14.75
N LYS A 103 40.89 17.74 15.78
CA LYS A 103 42.02 18.01 16.67
C LYS A 103 43.18 17.08 16.34
#